data_AF-A0A847QPF4-F1
#
_entry.id   AF-A0A847QPF4-F1
#
_cell.length_a   1.000
_cell.length_b   1.000
_cell.length_c   1.000
_cell.angle_alpha   90.00
_cell.angle_beta   90.00
_cell.angle_gamma   90.00
#
_symmetry.space_group_name_H-M   'P 1'
#
loop_
_entity.id
_entity.type
_entity.pdbx_description
1 polymer ?
#
loop_
_entity_poly.entity_id
_entity_poly.type
_entity_poly.pdbx_seq_one_letter_code
_entity_poly.pdbx_strand_id
1 'polypeptide(L)'
;MAANKTRVIVVGGGVTGVGIIRDLALRKIDAILIEQGDLGHGASSRFHGLLHSGARYALNDPAAAKECLEENLILKKIAASCIENTGGLYLQHELDDDSYLEDWQKGCLEAGILTKEISAKEVLKNEPFLSKKIKRAFLVPDATIDGSRLVWGNVDHAIKYEAKVFTYSKLDKIIIENNQVVGAEIVNTLTGERTYWECTIIINAAGSWADQVASLAGLELDLVKNKGTLLVFNQRFTSRVLNRLRRPSDGDIIVPHNTVTILGTTSVNIDNPDRAEPTSEEVDTLLSAGQELIPNIHSLRILRAYAGVRPLLFDMQHGEEQDGRNISRDFIMIDHGVRDSLAGLISLVGGKLTTYRLMAEKTVDYVANLLGERKPCLTKDVPLIEQEGAFHSGRKFSTYLEKYGEKGALLEQYLKDSPEKEAILCECENVSYAEVELVASWDSTNNLDDLRRKTRIGMGTCQGLYCSFRSLGTAWENLKKKKEKPLVQLITFLENRYKGQKSVLWESQLRENELT
;
A
#
# COMPACT_ATOMS: atom_id res chain seq x y z
N MET A 1 -14.15 -33.85 12.83
CA MET A 1 -14.65 -32.56 12.30
C MET A 1 -14.42 -32.58 10.80
N ALA A 2 -15.39 -32.16 9.99
CA ALA A 2 -15.19 -32.10 8.53
C ALA A 2 -14.05 -31.11 8.24
N ALA A 3 -13.08 -31.52 7.42
CA ALA A 3 -11.98 -30.64 7.04
C ALA A 3 -12.52 -29.46 6.22
N ASN A 4 -12.03 -28.25 6.50
CA ASN A 4 -12.29 -27.12 5.61
C ASN A 4 -11.61 -27.40 4.26
N LYS A 5 -12.23 -27.01 3.15
CA LYS A 5 -11.70 -27.24 1.80
C LYS A 5 -11.71 -25.96 0.99
N THR A 6 -10.67 -25.78 0.18
CA THR A 6 -10.54 -24.73 -0.84
C THR A 6 -9.63 -25.22 -1.95
N ARG A 7 -9.71 -24.71 -3.19
CA ARG A 7 -8.73 -25.09 -4.23
C ARG A 7 -7.41 -24.34 -4.07
N VAL A 8 -7.50 -23.05 -3.75
CA VAL A 8 -6.35 -22.14 -3.64
C VAL A 8 -6.32 -21.45 -2.27
N ILE A 9 -5.14 -21.34 -1.67
CA ILE A 9 -4.88 -20.47 -0.51
C ILE A 9 -3.93 -19.37 -0.95
N VAL A 10 -4.34 -18.11 -0.82
CA VAL A 10 -3.48 -16.93 -1.02
C VAL A 10 -2.95 -16.49 0.34
N VAL A 11 -1.62 -16.44 0.48
CA VAL A 11 -0.94 -16.10 1.74
C VAL A 11 -0.42 -14.67 1.65
N GLY A 12 -0.97 -13.76 2.46
CA GLY A 12 -0.59 -12.35 2.52
C GLY A 12 -1.69 -11.42 2.03
N GLY A 13 -2.16 -10.52 2.90
CA GLY A 13 -3.19 -9.51 2.66
C GLY A 13 -2.65 -8.15 2.21
N GLY A 14 -1.47 -8.13 1.59
CA GLY A 14 -0.95 -6.95 0.89
C GLY A 14 -1.60 -6.77 -0.49
N VAL A 15 -1.22 -5.72 -1.21
CA VAL A 15 -1.79 -5.36 -2.52
C VAL A 15 -1.70 -6.51 -3.54
N THR A 16 -0.61 -7.29 -3.50
CA THR A 16 -0.42 -8.47 -4.34
C THR A 16 -1.48 -9.54 -4.06
N GLY A 17 -1.63 -9.96 -2.80
CA GLY A 17 -2.58 -11.01 -2.44
C GLY A 17 -4.03 -10.59 -2.63
N VAL A 18 -4.39 -9.34 -2.31
CA VAL A 18 -5.77 -8.86 -2.54
C VAL A 18 -6.11 -8.71 -4.02
N GLY A 19 -5.13 -8.41 -4.87
CA GLY A 19 -5.30 -8.46 -6.32
C GLY A 19 -5.57 -9.88 -6.82
N ILE A 20 -4.80 -10.85 -6.32
CA ILE A 20 -4.91 -12.28 -6.69
C ILE A 20 -6.26 -12.85 -6.25
N ILE A 21 -6.67 -12.65 -4.99
CA ILE A 21 -7.96 -13.16 -4.53
C ILE A 21 -9.13 -12.54 -5.28
N ARG A 22 -9.03 -11.26 -5.66
CA ARG A 22 -10.04 -10.58 -6.48
C ARG A 22 -10.15 -11.22 -7.87
N ASP A 23 -9.04 -11.50 -8.52
CA ASP A 23 -9.06 -12.13 -9.84
C ASP A 23 -9.56 -13.59 -9.77
N LEU A 24 -9.11 -14.37 -8.79
CA LEU A 24 -9.63 -15.72 -8.53
C LEU A 24 -11.15 -15.71 -8.33
N ALA A 25 -11.68 -14.75 -7.55
CA ALA A 25 -13.11 -14.59 -7.30
C ALA A 25 -13.89 -14.26 -8.57
N LEU A 26 -13.40 -13.32 -9.39
CA LEU A 26 -14.02 -12.96 -10.67
C LEU A 26 -14.04 -14.13 -11.66
N ARG A 27 -13.03 -15.01 -11.59
CA ARG A 27 -12.99 -16.25 -12.38
C ARG A 27 -13.74 -17.40 -11.71
N LYS A 28 -14.36 -17.21 -10.53
CA LYS A 28 -15.05 -18.24 -9.75
C LYS A 28 -14.15 -19.46 -9.47
N ILE A 29 -12.88 -19.20 -9.14
CA ILE A 29 -11.96 -20.22 -8.66
C ILE A 29 -12.04 -20.18 -7.13
N ASP A 30 -12.43 -21.30 -6.53
CA ASP A 30 -12.59 -21.43 -5.08
C ASP A 30 -11.27 -21.17 -4.36
N ALA A 31 -11.25 -20.09 -3.58
CA ALA A 31 -10.04 -19.58 -2.98
C ALA A 31 -10.33 -18.86 -1.66
N ILE A 32 -9.34 -18.91 -0.77
CA ILE A 32 -9.32 -18.09 0.45
C ILE A 32 -8.07 -17.23 0.48
N LEU A 33 -8.16 -16.06 1.09
CA LEU A 33 -7.00 -15.25 1.47
C LEU A 33 -6.80 -15.31 2.99
N ILE A 34 -5.57 -15.51 3.42
CA ILE A 34 -5.17 -15.43 4.82
C ILE A 34 -4.10 -14.34 5.03
N GLU A 35 -4.26 -13.55 6.09
CA GLU A 35 -3.33 -12.50 6.49
C GLU A 35 -3.05 -12.62 7.98
N GLN A 36 -1.79 -12.65 8.40
CA GLN A 36 -1.39 -12.85 9.79
C GLN A 36 -1.80 -11.71 10.74
N GLY A 37 -1.98 -10.50 10.22
CA GLY A 37 -2.50 -9.32 10.92
C GLY A 37 -3.76 -8.75 10.27
N ASP A 38 -3.84 -7.43 10.17
CA ASP A 38 -4.86 -6.76 9.36
C ASP A 38 -4.38 -6.55 7.92
N LEU A 39 -5.31 -6.36 7.00
CA LEU A 39 -5.01 -6.15 5.60
C LEU A 39 -4.14 -4.90 5.38
N GLY A 40 -3.18 -5.02 4.47
CA GLY A 40 -2.26 -3.93 4.13
C GLY A 40 -1.29 -3.55 5.26
N HIS A 41 -1.18 -4.32 6.34
CA HIS A 41 -0.30 -4.01 7.48
C HIS A 41 1.19 -3.86 7.11
N GLY A 42 1.65 -4.55 6.06
CA GLY A 42 3.02 -4.50 5.54
C GLY A 42 3.30 -3.32 4.59
N ALA A 43 4.12 -3.56 3.57
CA ALA A 43 4.60 -2.52 2.64
C ALA A 43 3.47 -1.77 1.91
N SER A 44 2.32 -2.40 1.68
CA SER A 44 1.19 -1.82 0.95
C SER A 44 0.52 -0.63 1.65
N SER A 45 0.78 -0.39 2.94
CA SER A 45 0.39 0.84 3.65
C SER A 45 1.60 1.73 4.02
N ARG A 46 2.81 1.32 3.64
CA ARG A 46 4.08 1.97 4.01
C ARG A 46 4.86 2.41 2.76
N PHE A 47 4.22 3.26 1.97
CA PHE A 47 4.76 3.89 0.78
C PHE A 47 4.23 5.33 0.68
N HIS A 48 4.84 6.15 -0.18
CA HIS A 48 4.51 7.59 -0.27
C HIS A 48 3.12 7.91 -0.84
N GLY A 49 2.34 6.92 -1.31
CA GLY A 49 1.01 7.19 -1.89
C GLY A 49 1.03 7.62 -3.36
N LEU A 50 2.04 7.24 -4.14
CA LEU A 50 2.19 7.61 -5.56
C LEU A 50 1.66 6.50 -6.46
N LEU A 51 0.80 6.89 -7.38
CA LEU A 51 0.50 6.15 -8.59
C LEU A 51 1.37 6.73 -9.72
N HIS A 52 2.54 6.14 -9.94
CA HIS A 52 3.52 6.70 -10.89
C HIS A 52 3.16 6.32 -12.33
N SER A 53 3.55 7.19 -13.26
CA SER A 53 3.45 6.99 -14.71
C SER A 53 4.49 6.03 -15.28
N GLY A 54 5.53 5.69 -14.50
CA GLY A 54 6.68 4.92 -14.98
C GLY A 54 7.86 5.79 -15.44
N ALA A 55 7.73 7.11 -15.42
CA ALA A 55 8.75 8.04 -15.90
C ALA A 55 10.11 7.88 -15.20
N ARG A 56 10.16 7.41 -13.94
CA ARG A 56 11.40 7.12 -13.21
C ARG A 56 12.18 5.94 -13.83
N TYR A 57 11.48 5.01 -14.46
CA TYR A 57 12.05 3.80 -15.05
C TYR A 57 12.34 3.94 -16.54
N ALA A 58 11.84 5.00 -17.17
CA ALA A 58 11.82 5.14 -18.63
C ALA A 58 13.19 4.97 -19.32
N LEU A 59 14.29 5.30 -18.63
CA LEU A 59 15.65 5.11 -19.16
C LEU A 59 16.23 3.72 -18.90
N ASN A 60 16.08 3.21 -17.67
CA ASN A 60 16.76 1.97 -17.24
C ASN A 60 15.94 0.71 -17.53
N ASP A 61 14.62 0.85 -17.61
CA ASP A 61 13.68 -0.24 -17.81
C ASP A 61 12.41 0.25 -18.55
N PRO A 62 12.50 0.43 -19.89
CA PRO A 62 11.39 0.92 -20.70
C PRO A 62 10.17 -0.01 -20.69
N ALA A 63 10.39 -1.32 -20.53
CA ALA A 63 9.32 -2.31 -20.46
C ALA A 63 8.49 -2.11 -19.19
N ALA A 64 9.13 -2.02 -18.03
CA ALA A 64 8.43 -1.69 -16.79
C ALA A 64 7.79 -0.30 -16.87
N ALA A 65 8.45 0.69 -17.48
CA ALA A 65 7.87 2.03 -17.65
C ALA A 65 6.54 1.98 -18.42
N LYS A 66 6.48 1.21 -19.51
CA LYS A 66 5.27 0.99 -20.29
C LYS A 66 4.17 0.27 -19.49
N GLU A 67 4.50 -0.84 -18.82
CA GLU A 67 3.53 -1.55 -17.96
C GLU A 67 2.99 -0.63 -16.85
N CYS A 68 3.84 0.23 -16.27
CA CYS A 68 3.43 1.19 -15.26
C CYS A 68 2.47 2.25 -15.82
N LEU A 69 2.70 2.75 -17.03
CA LEU A 69 1.78 3.70 -17.68
C LEU A 69 0.42 3.05 -17.97
N GLU A 70 0.42 1.85 -18.54
CA GLU A 70 -0.80 1.11 -18.85
C GLU A 70 -1.62 0.85 -17.58
N GLU A 71 -0.98 0.34 -16.53
CA GLU A 71 -1.66 0.06 -15.26
C GLU A 71 -2.08 1.34 -14.53
N ASN A 72 -1.31 2.44 -14.61
CA ASN A 72 -1.73 3.75 -14.08
C ASN A 72 -3.07 4.19 -14.67
N LEU A 73 -3.22 4.08 -15.99
CA LEU A 73 -4.46 4.45 -16.68
C LEU A 73 -5.61 3.49 -16.35
N ILE A 74 -5.34 2.19 -16.24
CA ILE A 74 -6.33 1.19 -15.81
C ILE A 74 -6.80 1.48 -14.39
N LEU A 75 -5.90 1.69 -13.44
CA LEU A 75 -6.24 1.95 -12.04
C LEU A 75 -7.06 3.23 -11.87
N LYS A 76 -6.73 4.30 -12.62
CA LYS A 76 -7.56 5.52 -12.66
C LYS A 76 -9.01 5.26 -13.08
N LYS A 77 -9.26 4.22 -13.88
CA LYS A 77 -10.60 3.78 -14.27
C LYS A 77 -11.23 2.85 -13.23
N ILE A 78 -10.54 1.78 -12.83
CA ILE A 78 -11.15 0.72 -12.01
C ILE A 78 -11.17 1.05 -10.51
N ALA A 79 -10.30 1.94 -10.04
CA ALA A 79 -10.11 2.24 -8.62
C ALA A 79 -10.13 3.77 -8.35
N ALA A 80 -10.95 4.53 -9.09
CA ALA A 80 -10.95 5.99 -9.00
C ALA A 80 -11.22 6.54 -7.59
N SER A 81 -12.03 5.86 -6.76
CA SER A 81 -12.28 6.25 -5.36
C SER A 81 -11.03 6.20 -4.46
N CYS A 82 -10.00 5.46 -4.90
CA CYS A 82 -8.71 5.37 -4.21
C CYS A 82 -7.71 6.40 -4.72
N ILE A 83 -8.00 7.13 -5.80
CA ILE A 83 -7.03 7.93 -6.55
C ILE A 83 -7.44 9.39 -6.57
N GLU A 84 -6.50 10.27 -6.25
CA GLU A 84 -6.63 11.70 -6.51
C GLU A 84 -5.73 12.06 -7.70
N ASN A 85 -6.33 12.60 -8.77
CA ASN A 85 -5.62 12.87 -10.03
C ASN A 85 -4.82 14.17 -9.96
N THR A 86 -3.78 14.16 -9.13
CA THR A 86 -2.90 15.31 -8.86
C THR A 86 -1.98 15.64 -10.03
N GLY A 87 -1.65 14.67 -10.88
CA GLY A 87 -0.57 14.82 -11.85
C GLY A 87 0.81 14.79 -11.18
N GLY A 88 1.85 14.63 -11.98
CA GLY A 88 3.23 14.69 -11.51
C GLY A 88 4.05 15.75 -12.22
N LEU A 89 5.07 16.23 -11.53
CA LEU A 89 6.11 17.10 -12.05
C LEU A 89 7.46 16.41 -11.90
N TYR A 90 8.21 16.35 -12.98
CA TYR A 90 9.65 16.09 -12.95
C TYR A 90 10.39 17.42 -13.06
N LEU A 91 11.18 17.73 -12.05
CA LEU A 91 11.78 19.03 -11.79
C LEU A 91 13.29 18.94 -11.87
N GLN A 92 13.88 19.63 -12.83
CA GLN A 92 15.33 19.73 -12.96
C GLN A 92 15.81 20.93 -12.15
N HIS A 93 16.62 20.69 -11.13
CA HIS A 93 17.28 21.72 -10.31
C HIS A 93 18.61 22.15 -10.95
N GLU A 94 19.13 23.31 -10.57
CA GLU A 94 20.44 23.80 -11.05
C GLU A 94 21.64 22.91 -10.70
N LEU A 95 21.47 22.00 -9.74
CA LEU A 95 22.48 21.04 -9.29
C LEU A 95 22.43 19.71 -10.06
N ASP A 96 21.41 19.53 -10.90
CA ASP A 96 21.23 18.30 -11.66
C ASP A 96 22.02 18.33 -12.96
N ASP A 97 22.48 17.15 -13.37
CA ASP A 97 23.16 16.96 -14.64
C ASP A 97 22.21 17.21 -15.82
N ASP A 98 22.61 18.11 -16.72
CA ASP A 98 21.84 18.45 -17.92
C ASP A 98 21.77 17.28 -18.92
N SER A 99 22.74 16.36 -18.89
CA SER A 99 22.78 15.22 -19.82
C SER A 99 21.63 14.23 -19.63
N TYR A 100 21.09 14.12 -18.41
CA TYR A 100 20.05 13.16 -18.08
C TYR A 100 18.71 13.48 -18.75
N LEU A 101 18.45 14.76 -19.06
CA LEU A 101 17.16 15.21 -19.55
C LEU A 101 16.81 14.62 -20.92
N GLU A 102 17.74 14.67 -21.87
CA GLU A 102 17.49 14.23 -23.25
C GLU A 102 17.19 12.73 -23.30
N ASP A 103 18.01 11.94 -22.61
CA ASP A 103 17.84 10.49 -22.46
C ASP A 103 16.52 10.15 -21.77
N TRP A 104 16.17 10.87 -20.70
CA TRP A 104 14.91 10.68 -19.98
C TRP A 104 13.68 10.99 -20.85
N GLN A 105 13.71 12.08 -21.62
CA GLN A 105 12.60 12.42 -22.52
C GLN A 105 12.43 11.38 -23.63
N LYS A 106 13.54 10.92 -24.21
CA LYS A 106 13.53 9.85 -25.21
C LYS A 106 12.94 8.56 -24.65
N GLY A 107 13.41 8.12 -23.47
CA GLY A 107 12.87 6.94 -22.80
C GLY A 107 11.38 7.08 -22.48
N CYS A 108 10.95 8.27 -22.03
CA CYS A 108 9.52 8.53 -21.78
C CYS A 108 8.69 8.39 -23.06
N LEU A 109 9.16 8.96 -24.17
CA LEU A 109 8.49 8.86 -25.46
C LEU A 109 8.39 7.40 -25.94
N GLU A 110 9.47 6.62 -25.83
CA GLU A 110 9.51 5.20 -26.19
C GLU A 110 8.54 4.36 -25.34
N ALA A 111 8.40 4.68 -24.05
CA ALA A 111 7.43 4.06 -23.15
C ALA A 111 5.98 4.56 -23.35
N GLY A 112 5.75 5.56 -24.22
CA GLY A 112 4.44 6.19 -24.46
C GLY A 112 4.03 7.23 -23.41
N ILE A 113 4.94 7.63 -22.52
CA ILE A 113 4.71 8.62 -21.47
C ILE A 113 4.83 10.01 -22.09
N LEU A 114 3.70 10.68 -22.28
CA LEU A 114 3.67 12.05 -22.76
C LEU A 114 4.18 13.01 -21.69
N THR A 115 5.32 13.64 -21.97
CA THR A 115 5.88 14.71 -21.13
C THR A 115 5.50 16.06 -21.73
N LYS A 116 5.05 17.00 -20.88
CA LYS A 116 4.78 18.38 -21.30
C LYS A 116 5.60 19.34 -20.47
N GLU A 117 6.52 20.05 -21.11
CA GLU A 117 7.27 21.09 -20.43
C GLU A 117 6.35 22.26 -20.04
N ILE A 118 6.54 22.77 -18.83
CA ILE A 118 5.87 23.96 -18.33
C ILE A 118 6.89 24.96 -17.78
N SER A 119 6.58 26.25 -17.90
CA SER A 119 7.51 27.28 -17.48
C SER A 119 7.71 27.26 -15.95
N ALA A 120 8.94 27.54 -15.49
CA ALA A 120 9.24 27.63 -14.06
C ALA A 120 8.33 28.66 -13.34
N LYS A 121 7.95 29.75 -14.02
CA LYS A 121 7.01 30.74 -13.49
C LYS A 121 5.62 30.16 -13.23
N GLU A 122 5.12 29.33 -14.13
CA GLU A 122 3.81 28.67 -13.97
C GLU A 122 3.87 27.62 -12.85
N VAL A 123 4.97 26.88 -12.75
CA VAL A 123 5.19 25.90 -11.68
C VAL A 123 5.16 26.59 -10.33
N LEU A 124 5.98 27.63 -10.14
CA LEU A 124 6.09 28.37 -8.87
C LEU A 124 4.79 29.06 -8.46
N LYS A 125 3.92 29.40 -9.43
CA LYS A 125 2.58 29.93 -9.14
C LYS A 125 1.69 28.87 -8.49
N ASN A 126 1.78 27.62 -8.93
CA ASN A 126 0.96 26.51 -8.44
C ASN A 126 1.59 25.78 -7.25
N GLU A 127 2.93 25.80 -7.15
CA GLU A 127 3.72 25.15 -6.10
C GLU A 127 4.62 26.19 -5.39
N PRO A 128 4.05 27.00 -4.47
CA PRO A 128 4.75 28.17 -3.91
C PRO A 128 5.90 27.83 -2.95
N PHE A 129 5.93 26.60 -2.43
CA PHE A 129 7.01 26.10 -1.56
C PHE A 129 8.24 25.65 -2.36
N LEU A 130 8.13 25.56 -3.69
CA LEU A 130 9.19 25.05 -4.55
C LEU A 130 10.36 26.03 -4.65
N SER A 131 11.56 25.48 -4.77
CA SER A 131 12.80 26.22 -4.98
C SER A 131 12.74 27.08 -6.24
N LYS A 132 13.26 28.32 -6.15
CA LYS A 132 13.42 29.21 -7.30
C LYS A 132 14.55 28.79 -8.24
N LYS A 133 15.33 27.77 -7.85
CA LYS A 133 16.48 27.23 -8.59
C LYS A 133 16.10 26.09 -9.56
N ILE A 134 14.81 25.86 -9.77
CA ILE A 134 14.32 24.91 -10.78
C ILE A 134 14.52 25.50 -12.18
N LYS A 135 15.28 24.80 -13.01
CA LYS A 135 15.58 25.18 -14.40
C LYS A 135 14.44 24.79 -15.34
N ARG A 136 13.96 23.55 -15.22
CA ARG A 136 12.98 22.94 -16.14
C ARG A 136 11.96 22.11 -15.36
N ALA A 137 10.74 22.02 -15.88
CA ALA A 137 9.67 21.25 -15.25
C ALA A 137 8.81 20.55 -16.31
N PHE A 138 8.53 19.26 -16.09
CA PHE A 138 7.78 18.43 -17.03
C PHE A 138 6.60 17.77 -16.33
N LEU A 139 5.41 17.98 -16.89
CA LEU A 139 4.20 17.28 -16.47
C LEU A 139 4.22 15.83 -16.96
N VAL A 140 3.81 14.93 -16.08
CA VAL A 140 3.61 13.50 -16.37
C VAL A 140 2.29 13.01 -15.76
N PRO A 141 1.70 11.92 -16.26
CA PRO A 141 0.42 11.40 -15.79
C PRO A 141 0.53 10.63 -14.46
N ASP A 142 1.36 11.08 -13.51
CA ASP A 142 1.31 10.57 -12.14
C ASP A 142 -0.03 10.93 -11.47
N ALA A 143 -0.32 10.30 -10.34
CA ALA A 143 -1.42 10.63 -9.46
C ALA A 143 -1.07 10.17 -8.03
N THR A 144 -1.95 10.44 -7.08
CA THR A 144 -1.80 9.92 -5.72
C THR A 144 -2.84 8.84 -5.47
N ILE A 145 -2.48 7.85 -4.65
CA ILE A 145 -3.29 6.67 -4.39
C ILE A 145 -3.27 6.30 -2.91
N ASP A 146 -4.45 6.09 -2.34
CA ASP A 146 -4.63 5.60 -0.98
C ASP A 146 -4.57 4.07 -0.97
N GLY A 147 -3.46 3.53 -0.48
CA GLY A 147 -3.22 2.08 -0.44
C GLY A 147 -4.18 1.33 0.48
N SER A 148 -4.66 1.96 1.56
CA SER A 148 -5.63 1.32 2.46
C SER A 148 -6.98 1.17 1.79
N ARG A 149 -7.46 2.21 1.10
CA ARG A 149 -8.69 2.12 0.30
C ARG A 149 -8.56 1.12 -0.84
N LEU A 150 -7.41 1.08 -1.51
CA LEU A 150 -7.15 0.12 -2.58
C LEU A 150 -7.23 -1.31 -2.07
N VAL A 151 -6.57 -1.61 -0.95
CA VAL A 151 -6.55 -2.95 -0.34
C VAL A 151 -7.97 -3.39 0.05
N TRP A 152 -8.71 -2.57 0.78
CA TRP A 152 -10.08 -2.89 1.18
C TRP A 152 -11.04 -2.96 0.00
N GLY A 153 -10.91 -2.07 -0.99
CA GLY A 153 -11.73 -2.10 -2.20
C GLY A 153 -11.58 -3.40 -2.99
N ASN A 154 -10.36 -3.95 -3.10
CA ASN A 154 -10.16 -5.26 -3.73
C ASN A 154 -10.80 -6.40 -2.94
N VAL A 155 -10.68 -6.38 -1.60
CA VAL A 155 -11.26 -7.41 -0.73
C VAL A 155 -12.77 -7.36 -0.69
N ASP A 156 -13.37 -6.19 -0.53
CA ASP A 156 -14.82 -6.02 -0.52
C ASP A 156 -15.42 -6.47 -1.85
N HIS A 157 -14.75 -6.13 -2.95
CA HIS A 157 -15.11 -6.63 -4.27
C HIS A 157 -14.96 -8.16 -4.34
N ALA A 158 -13.86 -8.75 -3.86
CA ALA A 158 -13.70 -10.21 -3.87
C ALA A 158 -14.79 -10.94 -3.06
N ILE A 159 -15.15 -10.40 -1.88
CA ILE A 159 -16.21 -10.95 -1.01
C ILE A 159 -17.58 -10.90 -1.68
N LYS A 160 -17.87 -9.85 -2.45
CA LYS A 160 -19.09 -9.75 -3.28
C LYS A 160 -19.18 -10.89 -4.31
N TYR A 161 -18.04 -11.40 -4.76
CA TYR A 161 -17.92 -12.59 -5.62
C TYR A 161 -17.58 -13.86 -4.81
N GLU A 162 -18.09 -13.94 -3.58
CA GLU A 162 -18.07 -15.12 -2.69
C GLU A 162 -16.68 -15.57 -2.21
N ALA A 163 -15.63 -14.75 -2.39
CA ALA A 163 -14.32 -15.05 -1.80
C ALA A 163 -14.35 -14.95 -0.28
N LYS A 164 -13.53 -15.78 0.38
CA LYS A 164 -13.36 -15.74 1.84
C LYS A 164 -12.01 -15.13 2.19
N VAL A 165 -12.02 -14.18 3.12
CA VAL A 165 -10.82 -13.49 3.58
C VAL A 165 -10.74 -13.55 5.09
N PHE A 166 -9.61 -14.03 5.59
CA PHE A 166 -9.36 -14.21 7.01
C PHE A 166 -8.16 -13.35 7.45
N THR A 167 -8.44 -12.24 8.12
CA THR A 167 -7.43 -11.47 8.87
C THR A 167 -7.04 -12.23 10.13
N TYR A 168 -5.90 -11.85 10.73
CA TYR A 168 -5.37 -12.48 11.93
C TYR A 168 -5.26 -14.00 11.81
N SER A 169 -4.95 -14.49 10.61
CA SER A 169 -4.86 -15.90 10.25
C SER A 169 -3.52 -16.16 9.59
N LYS A 170 -2.59 -16.72 10.37
CA LYS A 170 -1.22 -16.97 9.93
C LYS A 170 -1.11 -18.40 9.40
N LEU A 171 -0.43 -18.56 8.26
CA LEU A 171 0.02 -19.88 7.80
C LEU A 171 1.07 -20.42 8.77
N ASP A 172 0.76 -21.54 9.42
CA ASP A 172 1.65 -22.17 10.41
C ASP A 172 2.43 -23.35 9.81
N LYS A 173 1.77 -24.14 8.94
CA LYS A 173 2.38 -25.32 8.32
C LYS A 173 1.82 -25.59 6.92
N ILE A 174 2.68 -26.03 6.00
CA ILE A 174 2.30 -26.54 4.68
C ILE A 174 2.33 -28.08 4.76
N ILE A 175 1.25 -28.73 4.34
CA ILE A 175 1.13 -30.19 4.33
C ILE A 175 1.47 -30.70 2.94
N ILE A 176 2.50 -31.55 2.88
CA ILE A 176 3.10 -32.05 1.65
C ILE A 176 3.05 -33.58 1.66
N GLU A 177 2.55 -34.16 0.58
CA GLU A 177 2.56 -35.60 0.34
C GLU A 177 3.10 -35.86 -1.08
N ASN A 178 4.06 -36.79 -1.22
CA ASN A 178 4.66 -37.14 -2.51
C ASN A 178 5.15 -35.92 -3.32
N ASN A 179 5.82 -34.97 -2.65
CA ASN A 179 6.27 -33.70 -3.23
C ASN A 179 5.15 -32.85 -3.85
N GLN A 180 3.94 -32.90 -3.30
CA GLN A 180 2.82 -32.07 -3.68
C GLN A 180 2.14 -31.48 -2.45
N VAL A 181 1.76 -30.20 -2.53
CA VAL A 181 0.92 -29.54 -1.53
C VAL A 181 -0.47 -30.18 -1.52
N VAL A 182 -0.92 -30.61 -0.34
CA VAL A 182 -2.26 -31.19 -0.13
C VAL A 182 -3.10 -30.44 0.91
N GLY A 183 -2.51 -29.47 1.61
CA GLY A 183 -3.21 -28.68 2.61
C GLY A 183 -2.31 -27.74 3.39
N ALA A 184 -2.92 -27.04 4.35
CA ALA A 184 -2.25 -26.12 5.24
C ALA A 184 -2.89 -26.11 6.63
N GLU A 185 -2.08 -25.84 7.66
CA GLU A 185 -2.55 -25.46 8.99
C GLU A 185 -2.49 -23.95 9.14
N ILE A 186 -3.61 -23.37 9.56
CA ILE A 186 -3.77 -21.92 9.77
C ILE A 186 -4.07 -21.68 11.24
N VAL A 187 -3.33 -20.73 11.84
CA VAL A 187 -3.52 -20.32 13.24
C VAL A 187 -4.12 -18.91 13.31
N ASN A 188 -5.20 -18.76 14.06
CA ASN A 188 -5.77 -17.47 14.37
C ASN A 188 -4.92 -16.76 15.43
N THR A 189 -4.28 -15.65 15.09
CA THR A 189 -3.31 -14.95 15.93
C THR A 189 -3.94 -14.20 17.11
N LEU A 190 -5.26 -13.98 17.10
CA LEU A 190 -6.00 -13.38 18.23
C LEU A 190 -6.47 -14.42 19.26
N THR A 191 -6.77 -15.64 18.83
CA THR A 191 -7.41 -16.66 19.69
C THR A 191 -6.54 -17.88 19.95
N GLY A 192 -5.50 -18.11 19.14
CA GLY A 192 -4.69 -19.32 19.14
C GLY A 192 -5.36 -20.55 18.50
N GLU A 193 -6.58 -20.42 17.97
CA GLU A 193 -7.30 -21.50 17.32
C GLU A 193 -6.56 -21.97 16.06
N ARG A 194 -6.41 -23.29 15.89
CA ARG A 194 -5.76 -23.91 14.74
C ARG A 194 -6.81 -24.62 13.89
N THR A 195 -6.77 -24.41 12.59
CA THR A 195 -7.65 -25.07 11.62
C THR A 195 -6.83 -25.69 10.50
N TYR A 196 -7.29 -26.85 10.01
CA TYR A 196 -6.72 -27.51 8.84
C TYR A 196 -7.59 -27.24 7.62
N TRP A 197 -6.94 -26.92 6.50
CA TRP A 197 -7.56 -26.71 5.19
C TRP A 197 -6.92 -27.62 4.15
N GLU A 198 -7.75 -28.44 3.51
CA GLU A 198 -7.37 -29.19 2.31
C GLU A 198 -7.30 -28.22 1.13
N CYS A 199 -6.19 -28.24 0.38
CA CYS A 199 -6.01 -27.40 -0.80
C CYS A 199 -5.00 -28.00 -1.78
N THR A 200 -5.08 -27.55 -3.04
CA THR A 200 -4.18 -28.03 -4.11
C THR A 200 -3.06 -27.06 -4.44
N ILE A 201 -3.29 -25.75 -4.20
CA ILE A 201 -2.34 -24.70 -4.54
C ILE A 201 -2.26 -23.69 -3.39
N ILE A 202 -1.04 -23.33 -3.01
CA ILE A 202 -0.73 -22.19 -2.14
C ILE A 202 0.01 -21.15 -2.97
N ILE A 203 -0.51 -19.93 -2.99
CA ILE A 203 0.15 -18.76 -3.58
C ILE A 203 0.75 -17.95 -2.44
N ASN A 204 2.07 -18.00 -2.33
CA ASN A 204 2.86 -17.19 -1.41
C ASN A 204 3.01 -15.76 -1.95
N ALA A 205 2.15 -14.86 -1.45
CA ALA A 205 2.14 -13.43 -1.75
C ALA A 205 2.53 -12.60 -0.50
N ALA A 206 3.38 -13.17 0.38
CA ALA A 206 3.72 -12.59 1.67
C ALA A 206 4.75 -11.44 1.63
N GLY A 207 5.12 -10.96 0.44
CA GLY A 207 6.01 -9.81 0.26
C GLY A 207 7.37 -10.03 0.94
N SER A 208 7.75 -9.15 1.88
CA SER A 208 9.02 -9.25 2.62
C SER A 208 9.15 -10.45 3.55
N TRP A 209 8.09 -11.24 3.71
CA TRP A 209 8.07 -12.51 4.46
C TRP A 209 7.91 -13.73 3.54
N ALA A 210 8.04 -13.57 2.21
CA ALA A 210 7.89 -14.68 1.27
C ALA A 210 8.93 -15.78 1.48
N ASP A 211 10.14 -15.44 1.92
CA ASP A 211 11.19 -16.37 2.35
C ASP A 211 10.73 -17.24 3.52
N GLN A 212 10.15 -16.61 4.55
CA GLN A 212 9.65 -17.32 5.73
C GLN A 212 8.53 -18.30 5.38
N VAL A 213 7.65 -17.93 4.45
CA VAL A 213 6.58 -18.82 3.96
C VAL A 213 7.16 -19.99 3.17
N ALA A 214 8.13 -19.76 2.29
CA ALA A 214 8.79 -20.85 1.55
C ALA A 214 9.53 -21.82 2.49
N SER A 215 10.15 -21.30 3.56
CA SER A 215 10.80 -22.12 4.58
C SER A 215 9.86 -23.08 5.31
N LEU A 216 8.55 -22.78 5.38
CA LEU A 216 7.56 -23.73 5.93
C LEU A 216 7.43 -25.01 5.08
N ALA A 217 7.85 -24.97 3.82
CA ALA A 217 7.95 -26.12 2.92
C ALA A 217 9.37 -26.69 2.83
N GLY A 218 10.32 -26.20 3.64
CA GLY A 218 11.74 -26.59 3.55
C GLY A 218 12.48 -26.01 2.35
N LEU A 219 11.97 -24.91 1.77
CA LEU A 219 12.55 -24.26 0.60
C LEU A 219 13.22 -22.94 0.96
N GLU A 220 14.23 -22.57 0.18
CA GLU A 220 14.96 -21.31 0.32
C GLU A 220 14.55 -20.31 -0.77
N LEU A 221 14.44 -19.04 -0.36
CA LEU A 221 14.22 -17.89 -1.24
C LEU A 221 15.14 -16.75 -0.79
N ASP A 222 16.14 -16.43 -1.63
CA ASP A 222 17.09 -15.36 -1.35
C ASP A 222 16.48 -13.98 -1.62
N LEU A 223 16.01 -13.35 -0.55
CA LEU A 223 15.36 -12.04 -0.57
C LEU A 223 16.24 -10.97 0.06
N VAL A 224 16.61 -9.98 -0.74
CA VAL A 224 17.13 -8.71 -0.25
C VAL A 224 15.96 -7.88 0.25
N LYS A 225 16.00 -7.51 1.52
CA LYS A 225 14.95 -6.70 2.16
C LYS A 225 15.44 -5.26 2.25
N ASN A 226 14.95 -4.41 1.35
CA ASN A 226 15.37 -3.02 1.27
C ASN A 226 14.36 -2.09 1.97
N LYS A 227 14.76 -1.53 3.11
CA LYS A 227 14.01 -0.56 3.90
C LYS A 227 14.04 0.82 3.22
N GLY A 228 12.89 1.46 3.13
CA GLY A 228 12.77 2.87 2.75
C GLY A 228 11.96 3.65 3.76
N THR A 229 12.58 4.66 4.36
CA THR A 229 11.99 5.59 5.32
C THR A 229 11.29 6.75 4.60
N LEU A 230 10.19 7.22 5.19
CA LEU A 230 9.36 8.32 4.71
C LEU A 230 8.97 9.25 5.85
N LEU A 231 8.85 10.55 5.55
CA LEU A 231 8.40 11.58 6.49
C LEU A 231 7.00 12.07 6.13
N VAL A 232 6.14 12.24 7.12
CA VAL A 232 4.79 12.80 6.96
C VAL A 232 4.76 14.19 7.58
N PHE A 233 4.44 15.21 6.78
CA PHE A 233 4.26 16.58 7.26
C PHE A 233 2.81 16.84 7.63
N ASN A 234 2.58 17.75 8.58
CA ASN A 234 1.24 18.07 9.09
C ASN A 234 0.33 18.79 8.09
N GLN A 235 0.89 19.28 6.99
CA GLN A 235 0.18 20.07 6.00
C GLN A 235 0.47 19.60 4.59
N ARG A 236 -0.51 19.76 3.72
CA ARG A 236 -0.37 19.62 2.28
C ARG A 236 0.18 20.91 1.67
N PHE A 237 1.49 20.95 1.43
CA PHE A 237 2.18 22.13 0.90
C PHE A 237 2.50 22.02 -0.61
N THR A 238 2.15 20.90 -1.23
CA THR A 238 2.20 20.70 -2.68
C THR A 238 0.84 20.24 -3.21
N SER A 239 0.49 20.64 -4.43
CA SER A 239 -0.74 20.19 -5.09
C SER A 239 -0.52 18.96 -5.97
N ARG A 240 0.70 18.82 -6.53
CA ARG A 240 1.14 17.76 -7.44
C ARG A 240 2.18 16.85 -6.78
N VAL A 241 2.36 15.66 -7.35
CA VAL A 241 3.54 14.84 -7.07
C VAL A 241 4.77 15.57 -7.62
N LEU A 242 5.80 15.75 -6.80
CA LEU A 242 7.07 16.35 -7.20
C LEU A 242 8.14 15.26 -7.24
N ASN A 243 8.83 15.15 -8.37
CA ASN A 243 9.93 14.25 -8.60
C ASN A 243 11.16 15.07 -9.02
N ARG A 244 12.35 14.74 -8.51
CA ARG A 244 13.62 15.24 -9.06
C ARG A 244 13.86 14.63 -10.46
N LEU A 245 14.21 15.45 -11.44
CA LEU A 245 14.61 15.02 -12.79
C LEU A 245 16.11 14.75 -12.79
N ARG A 246 16.51 13.59 -12.27
CA ARG A 246 17.88 13.09 -12.24
C ARG A 246 17.88 11.57 -12.05
N ARG A 247 19.06 10.96 -12.02
CA ARG A 247 19.20 9.55 -11.60
C ARG A 247 18.66 9.34 -10.18
N PRO A 248 17.90 8.25 -9.94
CA PRO A 248 17.34 7.90 -8.63
C PRO A 248 18.30 8.04 -7.45
N SER A 249 17.87 8.77 -6.43
CA SER A 249 18.55 8.98 -5.14
C SER A 249 17.52 9.11 -4.00
N ASP A 250 18.01 9.41 -2.79
CA ASP A 250 17.16 9.61 -1.61
C ASP A 250 16.45 10.97 -1.63
N GLY A 251 15.25 11.00 -1.04
CA GLY A 251 14.47 12.23 -0.89
C GLY A 251 13.99 12.85 -2.20
N ASP A 252 14.01 12.09 -3.30
CA ASP A 252 13.66 12.59 -4.64
C ASP A 252 12.17 12.85 -4.86
N ILE A 253 11.29 12.30 -4.02
CA ILE A 253 9.84 12.27 -4.26
C ILE A 253 9.09 12.92 -3.10
N ILE A 254 8.25 13.91 -3.44
CA ILE A 254 7.33 14.57 -2.52
C ILE A 254 5.92 14.36 -3.03
N VAL A 255 5.07 13.74 -2.22
CA VAL A 255 3.74 13.29 -2.61
C VAL A 255 2.68 13.95 -1.74
N PRO A 256 1.74 14.70 -2.31
CA PRO A 256 0.57 15.14 -1.57
C PRO A 256 -0.36 13.95 -1.32
N HIS A 257 -0.84 13.77 -0.10
CA HIS A 257 -1.70 12.65 0.22
C HIS A 257 -2.78 13.09 1.21
N ASN A 258 -4.03 13.16 0.75
CA ASN A 258 -5.14 13.73 1.52
C ASN A 258 -4.78 15.14 2.03
N THR A 259 -4.71 15.33 3.35
CA THR A 259 -4.40 16.60 4.03
C THR A 259 -2.92 16.79 4.37
N VAL A 260 -2.07 15.80 4.06
CA VAL A 260 -0.64 15.78 4.41
C VAL A 260 0.24 15.78 3.16
N THR A 261 1.53 16.00 3.38
CA THR A 261 2.57 15.76 2.36
C THR A 261 3.52 14.68 2.87
N ILE A 262 3.97 13.79 1.98
CA ILE A 262 4.91 12.72 2.29
C ILE A 262 6.19 12.92 1.50
N LEU A 263 7.34 12.93 2.17
CA LEU A 263 8.67 12.96 1.55
C LEU A 263 9.30 11.56 1.64
N GLY A 264 9.92 11.11 0.56
CA GLY A 264 10.73 9.91 0.62
C GLY A 264 11.44 9.54 -0.69
N THR A 265 12.17 8.43 -0.72
CA THR A 265 12.47 7.54 0.43
C THR A 265 13.96 7.37 0.61
N THR A 266 14.39 6.75 1.71
CA THR A 266 15.75 6.17 1.83
C THR A 266 15.83 4.79 1.15
N SER A 267 17.03 4.20 1.13
CA SER A 267 17.33 2.83 0.70
C SER A 267 18.38 2.21 1.62
N VAL A 268 17.97 1.29 2.50
CA VAL A 268 18.85 0.61 3.46
C VAL A 268 18.52 -0.88 3.52
N ASN A 269 19.49 -1.77 3.28
CA ASN A 269 19.27 -3.20 3.40
C ASN A 269 19.18 -3.62 4.88
N ILE A 270 18.25 -4.52 5.19
CA ILE A 270 18.01 -5.04 6.54
C ILE A 270 17.77 -6.55 6.51
N ASP A 271 17.95 -7.23 7.63
CA ASP A 271 17.75 -8.69 7.70
C ASP A 271 16.29 -9.07 8.02
N ASN A 272 15.64 -8.25 8.87
CA ASN A 272 14.32 -8.55 9.43
C ASN A 272 13.30 -7.42 9.15
N PRO A 273 12.24 -7.67 8.38
CA PRO A 273 11.26 -6.66 8.02
C PRO A 273 10.41 -6.19 9.22
N ASP A 274 10.29 -6.99 10.29
CA ASP A 274 9.55 -6.63 11.50
C ASP A 274 10.27 -5.55 12.33
N ARG A 275 11.56 -5.30 12.04
CA ARG A 275 12.39 -4.29 12.72
C ARG A 275 12.64 -3.03 11.87
N ALA A 276 11.83 -2.83 10.83
CA ALA A 276 11.96 -1.69 9.93
C ALA A 276 11.44 -0.39 10.58
N GLU A 277 12.23 0.17 11.50
CA GLU A 277 11.97 1.47 12.12
C GLU A 277 12.84 2.58 11.47
N PRO A 278 12.30 3.79 11.25
CA PRO A 278 13.08 4.96 10.86
C PRO A 278 14.11 5.37 11.91
N THR A 279 15.30 5.79 11.48
CA THR A 279 16.30 6.44 12.37
C THR A 279 16.32 7.95 12.17
N SER A 280 16.85 8.70 13.15
CA SER A 280 17.02 10.16 13.01
C SER A 280 17.98 10.53 11.88
N GLU A 281 19.02 9.72 11.63
CA GLU A 281 19.95 9.92 10.50
C GLU A 281 19.26 9.78 9.14
N GLU A 282 18.35 8.82 8.99
CA GLU A 282 17.53 8.68 7.79
C GLU A 282 16.60 9.90 7.61
N VAL A 283 16.09 10.44 8.72
CA VAL A 283 15.25 11.64 8.69
C VAL A 283 16.06 12.86 8.24
N ASP A 284 17.25 13.07 8.79
CA ASP A 284 18.16 14.16 8.39
C ASP A 284 18.59 14.04 6.93
N THR A 285 18.85 12.83 6.46
CA THR A 285 19.16 12.53 5.05
C THR A 285 18.01 12.98 4.15
N LEU A 286 16.78 12.62 4.51
CA LEU A 286 15.59 13.00 3.75
C LEU A 286 15.36 14.52 3.76
N LEU A 287 15.48 15.18 4.91
CA LEU A 287 15.29 16.63 5.00
C LEU A 287 16.36 17.39 4.20
N SER A 288 17.62 16.94 4.27
CA SER A 288 18.73 17.51 3.51
C SER A 288 18.51 17.41 2.01
N ALA A 289 18.10 16.23 1.51
CA ALA A 289 17.79 16.03 0.10
C ALA A 289 16.52 16.80 -0.33
N GLY A 290 15.48 16.76 0.50
CA GLY A 290 14.22 17.46 0.24
C GLY A 290 14.38 18.99 0.20
N GLN A 291 15.39 19.55 0.86
CA GLN A 291 15.67 20.99 0.88
C GLN A 291 15.97 21.56 -0.51
N GLU A 292 16.51 20.74 -1.42
CA GLU A 292 16.82 21.16 -2.79
C GLU A 292 15.54 21.49 -3.58
N LEU A 293 14.47 20.74 -3.37
CA LEU A 293 13.15 21.06 -3.94
C LEU A 293 12.38 22.07 -3.08
N ILE A 294 12.44 21.95 -1.75
CA ILE A 294 11.65 22.73 -0.79
C ILE A 294 12.61 23.42 0.20
N PRO A 295 13.10 24.64 -0.08
CA PRO A 295 14.16 25.27 0.71
C PRO A 295 13.87 25.40 2.21
N ASN A 296 12.60 25.54 2.59
CA ASN A 296 12.17 25.71 3.99
C ASN A 296 11.71 24.40 4.65
N ILE A 297 12.04 23.22 4.09
CA ILE A 297 11.49 21.94 4.54
C ILE A 297 11.74 21.64 6.03
N HIS A 298 12.91 22.04 6.57
CA HIS A 298 13.27 21.87 7.98
C HIS A 298 12.37 22.65 8.95
N SER A 299 11.73 23.72 8.47
CA SER A 299 10.79 24.51 9.28
C SER A 299 9.37 23.92 9.29
N LEU A 300 9.08 22.94 8.43
CA LEU A 300 7.78 22.32 8.34
C LEU A 300 7.62 21.26 9.43
N ARG A 301 6.46 21.24 10.09
CA ARG A 301 6.18 20.29 11.15
C ARG A 301 6.04 18.87 10.58
N ILE A 302 6.85 17.96 11.11
CA ILE A 302 6.75 16.52 10.83
C ILE A 302 5.80 15.89 11.86
N LEU A 303 4.81 15.15 11.40
CA LEU A 303 3.90 14.40 12.27
C LEU A 303 4.51 13.09 12.74
N ARG A 304 5.17 12.38 11.81
CA ARG A 304 5.78 11.07 12.02
C ARG A 304 6.69 10.69 10.85
N ALA A 305 7.57 9.74 11.09
CA ALA A 305 8.22 8.92 10.09
C ALA A 305 7.65 7.49 10.09
N TYR A 306 7.80 6.77 8.99
CA TYR A 306 7.56 5.32 8.92
C TYR A 306 8.44 4.71 7.84
N ALA A 307 8.65 3.39 7.90
CA ALA A 307 9.43 2.69 6.88
C ALA A 307 8.65 1.51 6.29
N GLY A 308 8.75 1.36 4.97
CA GLY A 308 8.32 0.18 4.24
C GLY A 308 9.53 -0.68 3.86
N VAL A 309 9.31 -1.98 3.64
CA VAL A 309 10.37 -2.90 3.21
C VAL A 309 10.01 -3.46 1.84
N ARG A 310 10.94 -3.38 0.90
CA ARG A 310 10.80 -3.86 -0.46
C ARG A 310 11.44 -5.25 -0.55
N PRO A 311 10.70 -6.29 -0.93
CA PRO A 311 11.27 -7.61 -1.21
C PRO A 311 11.88 -7.61 -2.61
N LEU A 312 13.21 -7.64 -2.70
CA LEU A 312 13.93 -7.70 -3.96
C LEU A 312 14.58 -9.09 -4.06
N LEU A 313 14.41 -9.77 -5.19
CA LEU A 313 15.11 -11.03 -5.44
C LEU A 313 16.57 -10.74 -5.78
N PHE A 314 17.47 -11.52 -5.19
CA PHE A 314 18.88 -11.43 -5.53
C PHE A 314 19.10 -12.02 -6.93
N ASP A 315 19.55 -11.20 -7.89
CA ASP A 315 19.96 -11.70 -9.21
C ASP A 315 21.43 -12.13 -9.17
N MET A 316 21.66 -13.44 -9.10
CA MET A 316 22.99 -14.06 -9.16
C MET A 316 23.72 -13.78 -10.48
N GLN A 317 23.05 -13.32 -11.55
CA GLN A 317 23.72 -13.07 -12.84
C GLN A 317 24.62 -11.83 -12.85
N HIS A 318 24.49 -10.93 -11.87
CA HIS A 318 25.21 -9.64 -11.85
C HIS A 318 26.13 -9.41 -10.63
N GLY A 319 26.65 -10.48 -10.02
CA GLY A 319 28.00 -10.56 -9.41
C GLY A 319 28.55 -9.50 -8.44
N GLU A 320 27.80 -8.48 -8.02
CA GLU A 320 28.28 -7.41 -7.12
C GLU A 320 27.19 -7.01 -6.11
N GLU A 321 27.59 -6.55 -4.92
CA GLU A 321 26.71 -5.88 -3.95
C GLU A 321 26.10 -4.62 -4.58
N GLN A 322 24.93 -4.75 -5.20
CA GLN A 322 24.22 -3.61 -5.78
C GLN A 322 23.51 -2.80 -4.71
N ASP A 323 23.56 -1.46 -4.82
CA ASP A 323 22.61 -0.57 -4.15
C ASP A 323 21.19 -1.05 -4.47
N GLY A 324 20.38 -1.35 -3.46
CA GLY A 324 19.02 -1.87 -3.61
C GLY A 324 18.10 -0.97 -4.47
N ARG A 325 18.52 0.27 -4.77
CA ARG A 325 17.84 1.14 -5.74
C ARG A 325 17.97 0.68 -7.19
N ASN A 326 19.05 -0.01 -7.55
CA ASN A 326 19.37 -0.44 -8.92
C ASN A 326 18.90 -1.86 -9.25
N ILE A 327 18.49 -2.64 -8.25
CA ILE A 327 17.92 -3.98 -8.47
C ILE A 327 16.57 -3.85 -9.18
N SER A 328 16.33 -4.70 -10.18
CA SER A 328 15.07 -4.72 -10.93
C SER A 328 13.88 -4.78 -9.99
N ARG A 329 12.89 -3.93 -10.27
CA ARG A 329 11.63 -3.86 -9.52
C ARG A 329 10.53 -4.66 -10.20
N ASP A 330 10.88 -5.51 -11.14
CA ASP A 330 9.93 -6.43 -11.73
C ASP A 330 9.54 -7.48 -10.71
N PHE A 331 8.36 -8.03 -10.92
CA PHE A 331 7.92 -9.14 -10.09
C PHE A 331 8.39 -10.44 -10.73
N ILE A 332 8.71 -11.40 -9.88
CA ILE A 332 9.09 -12.73 -10.31
C ILE A 332 8.09 -13.70 -9.70
N MET A 333 7.55 -14.56 -10.56
CA MET A 333 6.71 -15.68 -10.16
C MET A 333 7.55 -16.95 -10.25
N ILE A 334 7.64 -17.67 -9.14
CA ILE A 334 8.42 -18.90 -9.00
C ILE A 334 7.44 -20.05 -8.81
N ASP A 335 7.42 -20.98 -9.76
CA ASP A 335 6.76 -22.28 -9.58
C ASP A 335 7.75 -23.26 -8.95
N HIS A 336 7.50 -23.62 -7.70
CA HIS A 336 8.35 -24.54 -6.95
C HIS A 336 8.21 -25.99 -7.46
N GLY A 337 7.18 -26.32 -8.22
CA GLY A 337 7.07 -27.61 -8.92
C GLY A 337 8.11 -27.74 -10.03
N VAL A 338 8.45 -26.64 -10.69
CA VAL A 338 9.47 -26.59 -11.74
C VAL A 338 10.87 -26.41 -11.14
N ARG A 339 11.02 -25.47 -10.19
CA ARG A 339 12.34 -25.15 -9.62
C ARG A 339 12.83 -26.19 -8.62
N ASP A 340 11.95 -26.61 -7.71
CA ASP A 340 12.30 -27.40 -6.52
C ASP A 340 11.62 -28.77 -6.46
N SER A 341 10.93 -29.17 -7.54
CA SER A 341 10.13 -30.40 -7.60
C SER A 341 9.00 -30.49 -6.56
N LEU A 342 8.51 -29.38 -6.00
CA LEU A 342 7.38 -29.32 -5.08
C LEU A 342 6.14 -28.72 -5.76
N ALA A 343 5.24 -29.58 -6.24
CA ALA A 343 4.03 -29.14 -6.94
C ALA A 343 3.03 -28.45 -5.99
N GLY A 344 2.38 -27.39 -6.47
CA GLY A 344 1.31 -26.70 -5.74
C GLY A 344 1.76 -25.54 -4.85
N LEU A 345 3.04 -25.15 -4.86
CA LEU A 345 3.49 -23.91 -4.24
C LEU A 345 3.98 -22.92 -5.31
N ILE A 346 3.40 -21.73 -5.33
CA ILE A 346 3.80 -20.61 -6.21
C ILE A 346 4.22 -19.45 -5.32
N SER A 347 5.41 -18.88 -5.53
CA SER A 347 5.87 -17.69 -4.81
C SER A 347 5.92 -16.46 -5.71
N LEU A 348 5.47 -15.33 -5.19
CA LEU A 348 5.55 -14.03 -5.83
C LEU A 348 6.42 -13.08 -5.01
N VAL A 349 7.43 -12.54 -5.67
CA VAL A 349 8.40 -11.64 -5.06
C VAL A 349 8.56 -10.40 -5.95
N GLY A 350 8.89 -9.26 -5.34
CA GLY A 350 9.08 -8.01 -6.04
C GLY A 350 7.77 -7.35 -6.45
N GLY A 351 7.84 -6.62 -7.56
CA GLY A 351 6.71 -5.88 -8.09
C GLY A 351 6.49 -4.52 -7.44
N LYS A 352 5.47 -3.82 -7.96
CA LYS A 352 5.15 -2.44 -7.64
C LYS A 352 3.67 -2.34 -7.34
N LEU A 353 3.28 -1.41 -6.46
CA LEU A 353 1.86 -1.16 -6.20
C LEU A 353 1.13 -0.78 -7.50
N THR A 354 1.74 0.03 -8.36
CA THR A 354 1.15 0.43 -9.65
C THR A 354 0.80 -0.77 -10.54
N THR A 355 1.59 -1.85 -10.53
CA THR A 355 1.40 -3.00 -11.42
C THR A 355 0.74 -4.19 -10.73
N TYR A 356 0.19 -4.02 -9.52
CA TYR A 356 -0.34 -5.13 -8.72
C TYR A 356 -1.43 -5.94 -9.44
N ARG A 357 -2.25 -5.30 -10.27
CA ARG A 357 -3.36 -5.93 -10.99
C ARG A 357 -2.82 -6.77 -12.14
N LEU A 358 -1.87 -6.27 -12.92
CA LEU A 358 -1.15 -7.05 -13.93
C LEU A 358 -0.41 -8.25 -13.32
N MET A 359 0.22 -8.06 -12.15
CA MET A 359 0.84 -9.16 -11.40
C MET A 359 -0.18 -10.25 -11.07
N ALA A 360 -1.32 -9.85 -10.51
CA ALA A 360 -2.40 -10.77 -10.19
C ALA A 360 -2.94 -11.51 -11.43
N GLU A 361 -3.16 -10.79 -12.53
CA GLU A 361 -3.61 -11.38 -13.80
C GLU A 361 -2.64 -12.45 -14.29
N LYS A 362 -1.34 -12.13 -14.39
CA LYS A 362 -0.31 -13.08 -14.85
C LYS A 362 -0.21 -14.30 -13.93
N THR A 363 -0.31 -14.12 -12.61
CA THR A 363 -0.30 -15.23 -11.65
C THR A 363 -1.53 -16.10 -11.76
N VAL A 364 -2.71 -15.51 -11.80
CA VAL A 364 -3.97 -16.26 -11.85
C VAL A 364 -4.15 -16.92 -13.20
N ASP A 365 -3.67 -16.34 -14.30
CA ASP A 365 -3.57 -17.02 -15.60
C ASP A 365 -2.77 -18.31 -15.50
N TYR A 366 -1.60 -18.25 -14.85
CA TYR A 366 -0.74 -19.41 -14.66
C TYR A 366 -1.41 -20.48 -13.77
N VAL A 367 -1.94 -20.08 -12.63
CA VAL A 367 -2.62 -20.96 -11.68
C VAL A 367 -3.89 -21.58 -12.29
N ALA A 368 -4.67 -20.80 -13.04
CA ALA A 368 -5.85 -21.31 -13.73
C ALA A 368 -5.47 -22.37 -14.76
N ASN A 369 -4.39 -22.17 -15.52
CA ASN A 369 -3.87 -23.18 -16.44
C ASN A 369 -3.46 -24.47 -15.72
N LEU A 370 -2.78 -24.39 -14.56
CA LEU A 370 -2.44 -25.56 -13.75
C LEU A 370 -3.68 -26.32 -13.26
N LEU A 371 -4.76 -25.60 -12.95
CA LEU A 371 -6.03 -26.16 -12.50
C LEU A 371 -6.92 -26.68 -13.65
N GLY A 372 -6.52 -26.48 -14.91
CA GLY A 372 -7.33 -26.80 -16.08
C GLY A 372 -8.51 -25.84 -16.32
N GLU A 373 -8.51 -24.67 -15.68
CA GLU A 373 -9.54 -23.64 -15.77
C GLU A 373 -9.13 -22.59 -16.81
N ARG A 374 -10.01 -22.23 -17.75
CA ARG A 374 -9.69 -21.27 -18.84
C ARG A 374 -10.67 -20.10 -18.90
N LYS A 375 -10.81 -19.38 -17.79
CA LYS A 375 -11.62 -18.15 -17.74
C LYS A 375 -10.72 -16.92 -17.89
N PRO A 376 -11.09 -15.95 -18.74
CA PRO A 376 -10.30 -14.75 -18.96
C PRO A 376 -10.28 -13.85 -17.72
N CYS A 377 -9.23 -13.05 -17.57
CA CYS A 377 -9.18 -12.01 -16.56
C CYS A 377 -10.16 -10.88 -16.89
N LEU A 378 -10.93 -10.43 -15.90
CA LEU A 378 -11.87 -9.30 -16.03
C LEU A 378 -11.42 -8.07 -15.22
N THR A 379 -10.30 -8.16 -14.51
CA THR A 379 -9.91 -7.18 -13.48
C THR A 379 -9.61 -5.78 -14.02
N LYS A 380 -9.23 -5.65 -15.30
CA LYS A 380 -8.97 -4.38 -15.98
C LYS A 380 -10.25 -3.65 -16.43
N ASP A 381 -11.36 -4.37 -16.53
CA ASP A 381 -12.62 -3.87 -17.07
C ASP A 381 -13.67 -3.64 -15.99
N VAL A 382 -13.66 -4.48 -14.95
CA VAL A 382 -14.58 -4.40 -13.82
C VAL A 382 -14.02 -3.41 -12.77
N PRO A 383 -14.74 -2.34 -12.41
CA PRO A 383 -14.32 -1.41 -11.36
C PRO A 383 -14.46 -2.02 -9.95
N LEU A 384 -13.75 -1.48 -8.96
CA LEU A 384 -13.89 -1.86 -7.55
C LEU A 384 -15.25 -1.46 -6.97
N ILE A 385 -15.89 -0.42 -7.54
CA ILE A 385 -17.21 0.05 -7.15
C ILE A 385 -18.11 0.00 -8.39
N GLU A 386 -19.14 -0.84 -8.36
CA GLU A 386 -20.10 -1.02 -9.44
C GLU A 386 -21.26 -0.01 -9.28
N GLN A 387 -21.08 1.27 -9.61
CA GLN A 387 -22.21 2.20 -9.74
C GLN A 387 -22.39 2.65 -11.19
N GLU A 388 -23.55 2.32 -11.76
CA GLU A 388 -24.03 2.87 -13.02
C GLU A 388 -24.04 4.41 -12.94
N GLY A 389 -23.22 5.06 -13.78
CA GLY A 389 -23.31 6.51 -14.00
C GLY A 389 -22.34 7.40 -13.20
N ALA A 390 -21.60 6.92 -12.21
CA ALA A 390 -20.63 7.76 -11.49
C ALA A 390 -19.41 8.13 -12.35
N PHE A 391 -18.90 7.17 -13.13
CA PHE A 391 -17.67 7.35 -13.92
C PHE A 391 -17.84 8.18 -15.20
N HIS A 392 -19.06 8.32 -15.71
CA HIS A 392 -19.34 9.01 -16.99
C HIS A 392 -20.02 10.38 -16.84
N SER A 393 -20.47 10.76 -15.62
CA SER A 393 -21.31 11.96 -15.44
C SER A 393 -20.67 13.12 -14.67
N GLY A 394 -19.42 12.99 -14.20
CA GLY A 394 -18.79 14.03 -13.36
C GLY A 394 -19.52 14.28 -12.03
N ARG A 395 -20.44 13.40 -11.63
CA ARG A 395 -21.04 13.41 -10.29
C ARG A 395 -19.97 12.98 -9.30
N LYS A 396 -19.63 13.87 -8.37
CA LYS A 396 -18.80 13.53 -7.20
C LYS A 396 -19.48 12.38 -6.45
N PHE A 397 -18.72 11.35 -6.10
CA PHE A 397 -19.18 10.38 -5.11
C PHE A 397 -19.54 11.13 -3.83
N SER A 398 -20.42 10.56 -3.01
CA SER A 398 -20.46 11.01 -1.62
C SER A 398 -19.10 10.73 -0.97
N THR A 399 -18.73 11.57 -0.01
CA THR A 399 -17.48 11.41 0.77
C THR A 399 -17.35 10.00 1.37
N TYR A 400 -18.46 9.37 1.72
CA TYR A 400 -18.50 8.03 2.30
C TYR A 400 -18.32 6.91 1.27
N LEU A 401 -18.89 7.02 0.07
CA LEU A 401 -18.61 6.06 -1.02
C LEU A 401 -17.15 6.12 -1.45
N GLU A 402 -16.57 7.32 -1.51
CA GLU A 402 -15.12 7.50 -1.75
C GLU A 402 -14.26 6.82 -0.69
N LYS A 403 -14.66 6.92 0.58
CA LYS A 403 -13.87 6.43 1.71
C LYS A 403 -14.04 4.93 1.97
N TYR A 404 -15.25 4.40 1.80
CA TYR A 404 -15.63 3.04 2.22
C TYR A 404 -16.12 2.15 1.07
N GLY A 405 -16.05 2.62 -0.17
CA GLY A 405 -16.56 1.88 -1.32
C GLY A 405 -18.06 1.64 -1.23
N GLU A 406 -18.54 0.47 -1.65
CA GLU A 406 -19.96 0.11 -1.62
C GLU A 406 -20.55 0.13 -0.18
N LYS A 407 -19.72 -0.09 0.85
CA LYS A 407 -20.13 0.02 2.26
C LYS A 407 -20.43 1.47 2.69
N GLY A 408 -20.05 2.47 1.90
CA GLY A 408 -20.42 3.87 2.14
C GLY A 408 -21.94 4.08 2.17
N ALA A 409 -22.69 3.32 1.37
CA ALA A 409 -24.16 3.39 1.38
C ALA A 409 -24.77 2.92 2.72
N LEU A 410 -24.13 1.98 3.41
CA LEU A 410 -24.54 1.54 4.75
C LEU A 410 -24.40 2.68 5.76
N LEU A 411 -23.33 3.46 5.65
CA LEU A 411 -23.09 4.60 6.51
C LEU A 411 -24.06 5.76 6.24
N GLU A 412 -24.35 6.04 4.97
CA GLU A 412 -25.36 7.03 4.60
C GLU A 412 -26.75 6.66 5.14
N GLN A 413 -27.12 5.38 5.04
CA GLN A 413 -28.38 4.90 5.61
C GLN A 413 -28.37 5.03 7.13
N TYR A 414 -27.27 4.64 7.77
CA TYR A 414 -27.11 4.75 9.21
C TYR A 414 -27.24 6.21 9.72
N LEU A 415 -26.69 7.17 8.98
CA LEU A 415 -26.82 8.59 9.30
C LEU A 415 -28.24 9.14 9.10
N LYS A 416 -29.01 8.60 8.15
CA LYS A 416 -30.44 8.95 8.03
C LYS A 416 -31.24 8.48 9.26
N ASP A 417 -30.91 7.30 9.76
CA ASP A 417 -31.59 6.70 10.91
C ASP A 417 -31.11 7.28 12.26
N SER A 418 -29.92 7.88 12.31
CA SER A 418 -29.35 8.51 13.51
C SER A 418 -28.57 9.79 13.18
N PRO A 419 -29.25 10.89 12.79
CA PRO A 419 -28.60 12.13 12.34
C PRO A 419 -27.69 12.77 13.38
N GLU A 420 -27.98 12.61 14.67
CA GLU A 420 -27.15 13.11 15.76
C GLU A 420 -25.74 12.50 15.78
N LYS A 421 -25.56 11.33 15.17
CA LYS A 421 -24.25 10.64 15.07
C LYS A 421 -23.36 11.18 13.95
N GLU A 422 -23.84 12.15 13.16
CA GLU A 422 -23.02 12.93 12.23
C GLU A 422 -21.96 13.78 12.97
N ALA A 423 -22.17 14.04 14.27
CA ALA A 423 -21.22 14.78 15.10
C ALA A 423 -19.78 14.25 14.95
N ILE A 424 -18.82 15.17 14.86
CA ILE A 424 -17.43 14.84 14.65
C ILE A 424 -16.79 14.29 15.93
N LEU A 425 -16.17 13.11 15.80
CA LEU A 425 -15.40 12.45 16.84
C LEU A 425 -13.90 12.75 16.71
N CYS A 426 -13.38 12.75 15.48
CA CYS A 426 -11.98 13.08 15.18
C CYS A 426 -11.93 14.27 14.22
N GLU A 427 -11.59 15.44 14.76
CA GLU A 427 -11.54 16.71 14.03
C GLU A 427 -10.38 16.75 13.04
N CYS A 428 -9.27 16.08 13.35
CA CYS A 428 -8.08 16.06 12.49
C CYS A 428 -8.31 15.33 11.15
N GLU A 429 -9.21 14.34 11.14
CA GLU A 429 -9.46 13.45 9.99
C GLU A 429 -10.93 13.48 9.56
N ASN A 430 -11.71 14.40 10.14
CA ASN A 430 -13.14 14.58 9.93
C ASN A 430 -13.94 13.27 10.01
N VAL A 431 -13.75 12.52 11.10
CA VAL A 431 -14.42 11.23 11.34
C VAL A 431 -15.54 11.41 12.35
N SER A 432 -16.75 11.01 11.98
CA SER A 432 -17.98 11.07 12.80
C SER A 432 -18.11 9.92 13.81
N TYR A 433 -19.03 10.05 14.76
CA TYR A 433 -19.43 8.95 15.64
C TYR A 433 -20.01 7.78 14.83
N ALA A 434 -20.83 8.08 13.82
CA ALA A 434 -21.45 7.08 12.95
C ALA A 434 -20.40 6.20 12.24
N GLU A 435 -19.33 6.81 11.71
CA GLU A 435 -18.22 6.08 11.08
C GLU A 435 -17.53 5.12 12.06
N VAL A 436 -17.24 5.59 13.28
CA VAL A 436 -16.56 4.78 14.28
C VAL A 436 -17.42 3.59 14.70
N GLU A 437 -18.69 3.83 15.02
CA GLU A 437 -19.59 2.79 15.50
C GLU A 437 -19.88 1.74 14.42
N LEU A 438 -20.20 2.19 13.19
CA LEU A 438 -20.51 1.30 12.09
C LEU A 438 -19.29 0.47 11.67
N VAL A 439 -18.11 1.09 11.51
CA VAL A 439 -16.92 0.35 11.09
C VAL A 439 -16.45 -0.61 12.18
N ALA A 440 -16.63 -0.28 13.46
CA ALA A 440 -16.37 -1.20 14.56
C ALA A 440 -17.28 -2.43 14.53
N SER A 441 -18.50 -2.31 13.99
CA SER A 441 -19.43 -3.44 13.86
C SER A 441 -19.03 -4.47 12.81
N TRP A 442 -18.12 -4.11 11.88
CA TRP A 442 -17.68 -5.03 10.83
C TRP A 442 -16.89 -6.19 11.42
N ASP A 443 -17.12 -7.39 10.90
CA ASP A 443 -16.40 -8.60 11.33
C ASP A 443 -14.87 -8.42 11.23
N SER A 444 -14.43 -7.70 10.20
CA SER A 444 -13.02 -7.41 9.95
C SER A 444 -12.37 -6.33 10.82
N THR A 445 -13.09 -5.74 11.78
CA THR A 445 -12.56 -4.70 12.69
C THR A 445 -12.39 -5.23 14.11
N ASN A 446 -11.19 -5.69 14.47
CA ASN A 446 -10.93 -6.39 15.73
C ASN A 446 -10.47 -5.51 16.88
N ASN A 447 -9.84 -4.38 16.57
CA ASN A 447 -9.28 -3.45 17.55
C ASN A 447 -9.27 -2.01 17.01
N LEU A 448 -8.83 -1.07 17.84
CA LEU A 448 -8.68 0.34 17.45
C LEU A 448 -7.74 0.56 16.25
N ASP A 449 -6.72 -0.27 16.08
CA ASP A 449 -5.75 -0.12 15.00
C ASP A 449 -6.33 -0.51 13.63
N ASP A 450 -7.23 -1.50 13.60
CA ASP A 450 -8.05 -1.85 12.43
C ASP A 450 -8.99 -0.70 12.10
N LEU A 451 -9.65 -0.15 13.13
CA LEU A 451 -10.54 0.99 12.98
C LEU A 451 -9.79 2.19 12.40
N ARG A 452 -8.57 2.49 12.87
CA ARG A 452 -7.70 3.52 12.29
C ARG A 452 -7.39 3.27 10.83
N ARG A 453 -7.02 2.05 10.42
CA ARG A 453 -6.69 1.77 9.02
C ARG A 453 -7.89 1.98 8.09
N LYS A 454 -9.10 1.69 8.56
CA LYS A 454 -10.35 1.83 7.79
C LYS A 454 -10.92 3.26 7.81
N THR A 455 -10.84 3.96 8.95
CA THR A 455 -11.50 5.27 9.14
C THR A 455 -10.55 6.45 9.17
N ARG A 456 -9.25 6.21 9.33
CA ARG A 456 -8.19 7.19 9.58
C ARG A 456 -8.19 7.84 10.97
N ILE A 457 -9.00 7.39 11.95
CA ILE A 457 -8.92 7.92 13.32
C ILE A 457 -7.47 7.91 13.85
N GLY A 458 -7.05 9.01 14.44
CA GLY A 458 -5.69 9.16 15.00
C GLY A 458 -4.55 9.20 13.97
N MET A 459 -4.84 9.33 12.67
CA MET A 459 -3.82 9.57 11.65
C MET A 459 -3.43 11.05 11.48
N GLY A 460 -4.30 11.98 11.89
CA GLY A 460 -4.10 13.42 11.72
C GLY A 460 -3.24 14.05 12.81
N THR A 461 -3.20 15.38 12.91
CA THR A 461 -2.18 16.13 13.66
C THR A 461 -1.97 15.69 15.12
N CYS A 462 -3.04 15.38 15.85
CA CYS A 462 -2.93 14.93 17.25
C CYS A 462 -2.41 13.50 17.43
N GLN A 463 -2.19 12.76 16.34
CA GLN A 463 -1.72 11.38 16.33
C GLN A 463 -2.51 10.45 17.26
N GLY A 464 -3.82 10.70 17.42
CA GLY A 464 -4.72 9.86 18.19
C GLY A 464 -4.90 10.24 19.65
N LEU A 465 -4.21 11.26 20.16
CA LEU A 465 -4.22 11.61 21.58
C LEU A 465 -5.61 12.01 22.08
N TYR A 466 -6.35 12.82 21.31
CA TYR A 466 -7.72 13.22 21.69
C TYR A 466 -8.80 12.21 21.29
N CYS A 467 -8.71 11.66 20.07
CA CYS A 467 -9.80 10.85 19.52
C CYS A 467 -9.76 9.38 19.98
N SER A 468 -8.63 8.85 20.45
CA SER A 468 -8.48 7.42 20.79
C SER A 468 -9.44 6.97 21.90
N PHE A 469 -9.51 7.70 23.01
CA PHE A 469 -10.41 7.40 24.13
C PHE A 469 -11.89 7.49 23.71
N ARG A 470 -12.26 8.55 22.98
CA ARG A 470 -13.62 8.72 22.42
C ARG A 470 -13.97 7.58 21.46
N SER A 471 -13.03 7.20 20.61
CA SER A 471 -13.19 6.12 19.63
C SER A 471 -13.39 4.79 20.33
N LEU A 472 -12.58 4.49 21.36
CA LEU A 472 -12.72 3.26 22.14
C LEU A 472 -14.07 3.19 22.83
N GLY A 473 -14.49 4.27 23.51
CA GLY A 473 -15.81 4.31 24.16
C GLY A 473 -16.95 4.09 23.17
N THR A 474 -16.89 4.72 22.00
CA THR A 474 -17.91 4.59 20.94
C THR A 474 -17.93 3.19 20.32
N ALA A 475 -16.75 2.60 20.09
CA ALA A 475 -16.60 1.29 19.45
C ALA A 475 -16.76 0.12 20.44
N TRP A 476 -16.79 0.37 21.75
CA TRP A 476 -16.61 -0.67 22.77
C TRP A 476 -17.65 -1.77 22.72
N GLU A 477 -18.92 -1.44 22.47
CA GLU A 477 -19.99 -2.43 22.38
C GLU A 477 -19.76 -3.47 21.27
N ASN A 478 -19.12 -3.06 20.18
CA ASN A 478 -18.74 -3.95 19.08
C ASN A 478 -17.40 -4.66 19.36
N LEU A 479 -16.41 -3.95 19.89
CA LEU A 479 -15.07 -4.48 20.12
C LEU A 479 -14.97 -5.44 21.32
N LYS A 480 -15.82 -5.30 22.35
CA LYS A 480 -15.80 -6.19 23.53
C LYS A 480 -16.03 -7.65 23.19
N LYS A 481 -16.64 -7.94 22.05
CA LYS A 481 -16.85 -9.31 21.53
C LYS A 481 -15.55 -9.97 21.03
N LYS A 482 -14.46 -9.21 20.89
CA LYS A 482 -13.22 -9.60 20.17
C LYS A 482 -12.02 -9.87 21.08
N LYS A 483 -12.30 -10.18 22.37
CA LYS A 483 -11.40 -10.72 23.42
C LYS A 483 -10.25 -9.85 23.94
N GLU A 484 -9.92 -8.71 23.33
CA GLU A 484 -8.86 -7.82 23.85
C GLU A 484 -9.38 -6.81 24.89
N LYS A 485 -8.64 -6.64 26.00
CA LYS A 485 -9.02 -5.68 27.07
C LYS A 485 -8.95 -4.24 26.55
N PRO A 486 -9.90 -3.35 26.91
CA PRO A 486 -9.98 -2.01 26.34
C PRO A 486 -8.73 -1.16 26.59
N LEU A 487 -8.15 -1.25 27.80
CA LEU A 487 -6.92 -0.53 28.13
C LEU A 487 -5.72 -1.00 27.31
N VAL A 488 -5.64 -2.29 27.00
CA VAL A 488 -4.55 -2.84 26.16
C VAL A 488 -4.66 -2.31 24.74
N GLN A 489 -5.87 -2.33 24.16
CA GLN A 489 -6.12 -1.76 22.83
C GLN A 489 -5.70 -0.29 22.75
N LEU A 490 -6.05 0.50 23.77
CA LEU A 490 -5.70 1.91 23.81
C LEU A 490 -4.18 2.13 23.91
N ILE A 491 -3.50 1.40 24.80
CA ILE A 491 -2.04 1.51 24.96
C ILE A 491 -1.36 1.11 23.65
N THR A 492 -1.70 -0.06 23.08
CA THR A 492 -1.13 -0.53 21.82
C THR A 492 -1.39 0.45 20.67
N PHE A 493 -2.59 1.02 20.61
CA PHE A 493 -2.91 2.05 19.63
C PHE A 493 -1.97 3.26 19.74
N LEU A 494 -1.85 3.84 20.94
CA LEU A 494 -1.02 5.01 21.19
C LEU A 494 0.47 4.71 20.98
N GLU A 495 0.96 3.56 21.43
CA GLU A 495 2.32 3.10 21.19
C GLU A 495 2.62 2.99 19.69
N ASN A 496 1.69 2.45 18.89
CA ASN A 496 1.85 2.35 17.45
C ASN A 496 1.83 3.71 16.75
N ARG A 497 1.22 4.75 17.34
CA ARG A 497 1.36 6.13 16.86
C ARG A 497 2.71 6.72 17.27
N TYR A 498 3.08 6.57 18.54
CA TYR A 498 4.32 7.07 19.11
C TYR A 498 5.58 6.50 18.44
N LYS A 499 5.57 5.23 18.02
CA LYS A 499 6.65 4.61 17.24
C LYS A 499 7.04 5.44 16.01
N GLY A 500 6.05 6.03 15.33
CA GLY A 500 6.30 6.90 14.19
C GLY A 500 6.84 8.28 14.56
N GLN A 501 6.63 8.73 15.80
CA GLN A 501 7.09 10.03 16.26
C GLN A 501 8.53 9.99 16.78
N LYS A 502 8.97 8.87 17.35
CA LYS A 502 10.25 8.73 18.06
C LYS A 502 11.47 9.30 17.30
N SER A 503 11.57 9.06 16.00
CA SER A 503 12.70 9.53 15.19
C SER A 503 12.59 11.00 14.76
N VAL A 504 11.47 11.67 15.05
CA VAL A 504 11.14 13.05 14.70
C VAL A 504 10.84 13.95 15.91
N LEU A 505 11.30 13.56 17.11
CA LEU A 505 11.10 14.31 18.34
C LEU A 505 12.36 15.12 18.71
N TRP A 506 12.49 16.30 18.12
CA TRP A 506 13.53 17.27 18.47
C TRP A 506 13.00 18.70 18.49
N GLU A 507 13.68 19.59 19.20
CA GLU A 507 13.41 21.04 19.24
C GLU A 507 11.91 21.42 19.35
N SER A 508 11.36 22.11 18.34
CA SER A 508 9.97 22.54 18.30
C SER A 508 9.00 21.37 18.18
N GLN A 509 9.39 20.27 17.50
CA GLN A 509 8.53 19.09 17.37
C GLN A 509 8.35 18.40 18.72
N LEU A 510 9.40 18.35 19.55
CA LEU A 510 9.30 17.85 20.92
C LEU A 510 8.35 18.71 21.77
N ARG A 511 8.51 20.04 21.74
CA ARG A 511 7.62 20.97 22.46
C ARG A 511 6.16 20.86 22.03
N GLU A 512 5.92 20.71 20.74
CA GLU A 512 4.57 20.56 20.21
C GLU A 512 3.95 19.20 20.57
N ASN A 513 4.77 18.15 20.67
CA ASN A 513 4.32 16.82 21.10
C ASN A 513 3.91 16.79 22.58
N GLU A 514 4.48 17.65 23.44
CA GLU A 514 4.02 17.77 24.84
C GLU A 514 2.63 18.43 24.96
N LEU A 515 2.20 19.19 23.95
CA LEU A 515 0.93 19.94 23.95
C LEU A 515 -0.23 19.21 23.29
N THR A 516 0.07 18.23 22.43
CA THR A 516 -0.91 17.34 21.79
C THR A 516 -0.91 16.01 22.52
#